data_AF-A0A7Z2S8B8-F1
#
_entry.id   AF-A0A7Z2S8B8-F1
#
_cell.length_a   1.000
_cell.length_b   1.000
_cell.length_c   1.000
_cell.angle_alpha   90.00
_cell.angle_beta   90.00
_cell.angle_gamma   90.00
#
_symmetry.space_group_name_H-M   'P 1'
#
loop_
_entity.id
_entity.type
_entity.pdbx_description
1 polymer ?
#
loop_
_entity_poly.entity_id
_entity_poly.type
_entity_poly.pdbx_seq_one_letter_code
_entity_poly.pdbx_strand_id
1 'polypeptide(L)'
;MTETVRALLQTAILIERKFTAEQVAHLSGLKLRAIRSYMANDPAEIRETPLSSALSIAVVLGGKAVNSILALIGYGGATPLDEPDEISPGVIVAQLIEHTAPIAQAAADGRIDHVERPITRAAADKIIAAVLPLSSMADAG
;
A
#
# COMPACT_ATOMS: atom_id res chain seq x y z
N MET A 1 1.43 -7.43 -18.65
CA MET A 1 1.36 -8.46 -17.58
C MET A 1 2.47 -9.49 -17.71
N THR A 2 2.54 -10.27 -18.80
CA THR A 2 3.59 -11.30 -18.98
C THR A 2 5.01 -10.75 -18.80
N GLU A 3 5.31 -9.58 -19.38
CA GLU A 3 6.63 -8.95 -19.24
C GLU A 3 6.95 -8.54 -17.79
N THR A 4 5.97 -7.99 -17.09
CA THR A 4 6.08 -7.65 -15.67
C THR A 4 6.38 -8.90 -14.83
N VAL A 5 5.66 -10.00 -15.07
CA VAL A 5 5.87 -11.26 -14.34
C VAL A 5 7.23 -11.86 -14.67
N ARG A 6 7.65 -11.85 -15.94
CA ARG A 6 8.99 -12.27 -16.35
C ARG A 6 10.07 -11.50 -15.60
N ALA A 7 10.00 -10.17 -15.61
CA ALA A 7 10.99 -9.32 -14.95
C ALA A 7 11.05 -9.60 -13.44
N LEU A 8 9.90 -9.78 -12.79
CA LEU A 8 9.81 -10.13 -11.37
C LEU A 8 10.44 -11.51 -11.08
N LEU A 9 10.13 -12.53 -11.89
CA LEU A 9 10.70 -13.88 -11.75
C LEU A 9 12.21 -13.89 -11.99
N GLN A 10 12.68 -13.25 -13.06
CA GLN A 10 14.12 -13.16 -13.37
C GLN A 10 14.87 -12.40 -12.27
N THR A 11 14.30 -11.32 -11.75
CA THR A 11 14.89 -10.57 -10.63
C THR A 11 15.00 -11.45 -9.40
N ALA A 12 13.91 -12.12 -9.00
CA ALA A 12 13.89 -12.94 -7.79
C ALA A 12 14.82 -14.18 -7.88
N ILE A 13 14.88 -14.82 -9.05
CA ILE A 13 15.57 -16.11 -9.24
C ILE A 13 17.03 -15.93 -9.69
N LEU A 14 17.29 -15.03 -10.65
CA LEU A 14 18.61 -14.92 -11.28
C LEU A 14 19.46 -13.80 -10.67
N ILE A 15 18.84 -12.66 -10.38
CA ILE A 15 19.54 -11.46 -9.90
C ILE A 15 19.72 -11.52 -8.37
N GLU A 16 18.62 -11.55 -7.63
CA GLU A 16 18.62 -11.55 -6.17
C GLU A 16 18.89 -12.94 -5.59
N ARG A 17 18.63 -14.01 -6.36
CA ARG A 17 18.80 -15.42 -5.97
C ARG A 17 18.09 -15.79 -4.67
N LYS A 18 16.97 -15.12 -4.38
CA LYS A 18 16.16 -15.38 -3.18
C LYS A 18 15.36 -16.68 -3.30
N PHE A 19 15.05 -17.08 -4.53
CA PHE A 19 14.26 -18.27 -4.81
C PHE A 19 14.85 -19.08 -5.96
N THR A 20 14.59 -20.38 -5.97
CA THR A 20 14.69 -21.23 -7.16
C THR A 20 13.35 -21.28 -7.90
N ALA A 21 13.36 -21.68 -9.18
CA ALA A 21 12.12 -21.87 -9.94
C ALA A 21 11.22 -22.94 -9.31
N GLU A 22 11.81 -23.96 -8.71
CA GLU A 22 11.13 -25.03 -7.96
C GLU A 22 10.46 -24.49 -6.70
N GLN A 23 11.13 -23.59 -5.96
CA GLN A 23 10.55 -22.95 -4.78
C GLN A 23 9.37 -22.04 -5.16
N VAL A 24 9.52 -21.21 -6.19
CA VAL A 24 8.40 -20.37 -6.66
C VAL A 24 7.23 -21.22 -7.10
N ALA A 25 7.48 -22.29 -7.86
CA ALA A 25 6.43 -23.22 -8.30
C ALA A 25 5.69 -23.85 -7.10
N HIS A 26 6.44 -24.33 -6.11
CA HIS A 26 5.86 -24.94 -4.91
C HIS A 26 5.02 -23.95 -4.11
N LEU A 27 5.56 -22.77 -3.80
CA LEU A 27 4.91 -21.77 -2.95
C LEU A 27 3.72 -21.08 -3.64
N SER A 28 3.77 -20.89 -4.96
CA SER A 28 2.67 -20.29 -5.73
C SER A 28 1.58 -21.29 -6.13
N GLY A 29 1.79 -22.59 -5.88
CA GLY A 29 0.89 -23.65 -6.34
C GLY A 29 0.89 -23.87 -7.86
N LEU A 30 1.82 -23.26 -8.59
CA LEU A 30 1.92 -23.38 -10.05
C LEU A 30 2.85 -24.52 -10.44
N LYS A 31 2.61 -25.12 -11.62
CA LYS A 31 3.52 -26.14 -12.16
C LYS A 31 4.86 -25.51 -12.52
N LEU A 32 5.96 -26.18 -12.21
CA LEU A 32 7.32 -25.73 -12.56
C LEU A 32 7.48 -25.39 -14.05
N ARG A 33 6.85 -26.18 -14.94
CA ARG A 33 6.84 -25.92 -16.38
C ARG A 33 6.21 -24.56 -16.72
N ALA A 34 5.19 -24.12 -15.98
CA ALA A 34 4.57 -22.82 -16.19
C ALA A 34 5.52 -21.69 -15.81
N ILE A 35 6.16 -21.77 -14.63
CA ILE A 35 7.18 -20.81 -14.19
C ILE A 35 8.30 -20.67 -15.23
N ARG A 36 8.85 -21.80 -15.70
CA ARG A 36 9.90 -21.80 -16.73
C ARG A 36 9.43 -21.18 -18.05
N SER A 37 8.20 -21.45 -18.47
CA SER A 37 7.63 -20.87 -19.70
C SER A 37 7.41 -19.35 -19.57
N TYR A 38 7.04 -18.84 -18.39
CA TYR A 38 6.93 -17.39 -18.17
C TYR A 38 8.28 -16.67 -18.17
N MET A 39 9.37 -17.39 -17.86
CA MET A 39 10.74 -16.86 -17.89
C MET A 39 11.47 -17.04 -19.24
N ALA A 40 10.89 -17.76 -20.20
CA ALA A 40 11.56 -18.19 -21.43
C ALA A 40 11.94 -16.99 -22.31
N ASN A 41 13.22 -16.82 -22.66
CA ASN A 41 13.69 -15.66 -23.43
C ASN A 41 13.30 -15.71 -24.92
N ASP A 42 12.97 -16.88 -25.45
CA ASP A 42 12.49 -17.04 -26.82
C ASP A 42 11.02 -16.58 -26.92
N PRO A 43 10.69 -15.55 -27.72
CA PRO A 43 9.32 -15.09 -27.94
C PRO A 43 8.34 -16.19 -28.34
N ALA A 44 8.78 -17.24 -29.04
CA ALA A 44 7.94 -18.35 -29.45
C ALA A 44 7.54 -19.28 -28.28
N GLU A 45 8.31 -19.28 -27.19
CA GLU A 45 8.06 -20.11 -26.01
C GLU A 45 7.38 -19.35 -24.86
N ILE A 46 7.28 -18.03 -24.99
CA ILE A 46 6.59 -17.17 -24.02
C ILE A 46 5.11 -17.51 -24.02
N ARG A 47 4.63 -18.00 -22.89
CA ARG A 47 3.19 -18.13 -22.66
C ARG A 47 2.65 -16.87 -22.02
N GLU A 48 1.43 -16.51 -22.44
CA GLU A 48 0.66 -15.49 -21.76
C GLU A 48 0.46 -15.91 -20.29
N THR A 49 0.73 -14.98 -19.39
CA THR A 49 0.52 -15.21 -17.95
C THR A 49 -0.88 -14.73 -17.58
N PRO A 50 -1.81 -15.61 -17.18
CA PRO A 50 -3.13 -15.17 -16.72
C PRO A 50 -3.01 -14.45 -15.37
N LEU A 51 -3.97 -13.57 -15.07
CA LEU A 51 -3.96 -12.75 -13.86
C LEU A 51 -3.88 -13.59 -12.58
N SER A 52 -4.60 -14.70 -12.51
CA SER A 52 -4.57 -15.60 -11.35
C SER A 52 -3.16 -16.16 -11.09
N SER A 53 -2.45 -16.59 -12.13
CA SER A 53 -1.04 -17.02 -12.02
C SER A 53 -0.13 -15.88 -11.63
N ALA A 54 -0.34 -14.69 -12.20
CA ALA A 54 0.46 -13.51 -11.89
C ALA A 54 0.34 -13.13 -10.41
N LEU A 55 -0.89 -13.07 -9.88
CA LEU A 55 -1.16 -12.81 -8.47
C LEU A 55 -0.62 -13.92 -7.56
N SER A 56 -0.76 -15.19 -7.96
CA SER A 56 -0.20 -16.32 -7.20
C SER A 56 1.32 -16.24 -7.07
N ILE A 57 2.02 -15.81 -8.14
CA ILE A 57 3.46 -15.55 -8.11
C ILE A 57 3.76 -14.34 -7.21
N ALA A 58 3.00 -13.26 -7.35
CA ALA A 58 3.25 -12.04 -6.58
C ALA A 58 3.07 -12.22 -5.07
N VAL A 59 2.14 -13.06 -4.62
CA VAL A 59 2.00 -13.43 -3.20
C VAL A 59 3.31 -14.02 -2.66
N VAL A 60 4.01 -14.85 -3.45
CA VAL A 60 5.29 -15.45 -3.05
C VAL A 60 6.43 -14.42 -3.06
N LEU A 61 6.44 -13.54 -4.07
CA LEU A 61 7.51 -12.54 -4.24
C LEU A 61 7.34 -11.30 -3.35
N GLY A 62 6.18 -11.13 -2.73
CA GLY A 62 5.88 -10.10 -1.74
C GLY A 62 5.26 -8.81 -2.30
N GLY A 63 5.04 -7.84 -1.41
CA GLY A 63 4.24 -6.63 -1.68
C GLY A 63 4.71 -5.79 -2.89
N LYS A 64 6.02 -5.75 -3.18
CA LYS A 64 6.54 -5.08 -4.39
C LYS A 64 6.01 -5.73 -5.66
N ALA A 65 5.95 -7.06 -5.72
CA ALA A 65 5.44 -7.78 -6.88
C ALA A 65 3.92 -7.58 -7.03
N VAL A 66 3.17 -7.60 -5.92
CA VAL A 66 1.72 -7.34 -5.92
C VAL A 66 1.43 -5.96 -6.49
N ASN A 67 2.08 -4.93 -5.94
CA ASN A 67 1.91 -3.56 -6.40
C ASN A 67 2.39 -3.36 -7.85
N SER A 68 3.42 -4.08 -8.31
CA SER A 68 3.86 -4.02 -9.71
C SER A 68 2.80 -4.56 -10.69
N ILE A 69 2.05 -5.59 -10.29
CA ILE A 69 0.95 -6.14 -11.11
C ILE A 69 -0.23 -5.18 -11.11
N LEU A 70 -0.62 -4.66 -9.94
CA LEU A 70 -1.74 -3.73 -9.81
C LEU A 70 -1.50 -2.40 -10.55
N ALA A 71 -0.25 -1.95 -10.61
CA ALA A 71 0.11 -0.72 -11.34
C ALA A 71 -0.25 -0.79 -12.83
N LEU A 72 -0.34 -1.99 -13.42
CA LEU A 72 -0.74 -2.17 -14.83
C LEU A 72 -2.17 -1.70 -15.12
N ILE A 73 -3.01 -1.60 -14.10
CA ILE A 73 -4.39 -1.13 -14.19
C ILE A 73 -4.61 0.19 -13.42
N GLY A 74 -3.54 0.89 -13.04
CA GLY A 74 -3.60 2.17 -12.34
C GLY A 74 -3.86 2.07 -10.83
N TYR A 75 -3.74 0.88 -10.24
CA TYR A 75 -3.88 0.68 -8.78
C TYR A 75 -2.51 0.55 -8.11
N GLY A 76 -2.40 0.95 -6.85
CA GLY A 76 -1.18 0.84 -6.06
C GLY A 76 -1.44 1.06 -4.57
N GLY A 77 -0.41 0.88 -3.74
CA GLY A 77 -0.54 1.00 -2.28
C GLY A 77 -1.25 -0.19 -1.63
N ALA A 78 -1.26 -1.36 -2.28
CA ALA A 78 -1.81 -2.56 -1.67
C ALA A 78 -0.94 -3.00 -0.49
N THR A 79 -1.56 -3.07 0.68
CA THR A 79 -1.01 -3.54 1.96
C THR A 79 -1.72 -4.84 2.39
N PRO A 80 -1.09 -5.68 3.23
CA PRO A 80 -1.75 -6.83 3.85
C PRO A 80 -2.97 -6.38 4.67
N LEU A 81 -4.02 -7.20 4.68
CA LEU A 81 -5.25 -6.90 5.43
C LEU A 81 -5.04 -6.87 6.95
N ASP A 82 -4.03 -7.59 7.44
CA ASP A 82 -3.71 -7.69 8.88
C ASP A 82 -2.64 -6.69 9.32
N GLU A 83 -2.14 -5.84 8.40
CA GLU A 83 -1.25 -4.75 8.76
C GLU A 83 -2.15 -3.64 9.31
N PRO A 84 -2.12 -3.35 10.63
CA PRO A 84 -2.88 -2.21 11.14
C PRO A 84 -2.41 -0.99 10.36
N ASP A 85 -3.35 -0.18 9.86
CA ASP A 85 -3.02 1.12 9.28
C ASP A 85 -2.02 1.78 10.24
N GLU A 86 -0.79 1.98 9.79
CA GLU A 86 0.28 2.50 10.63
C GLU A 86 -0.01 3.99 10.83
N ILE A 87 -0.97 4.26 11.71
CA ILE A 87 -1.31 5.59 12.16
C ILE A 87 -0.12 6.02 13.03
N SER A 88 0.89 6.61 12.38
CA SER A 88 2.03 7.17 13.07
C SER A 88 1.55 8.34 13.93
N PRO A 89 1.69 8.28 15.28
CA PRO A 89 1.27 9.37 16.15
C PRO A 89 1.90 10.71 15.76
N GLY A 90 3.11 10.70 15.19
CA GLY A 90 3.78 11.90 14.68
C GLY A 90 3.03 12.57 13.54
N VAL A 91 2.41 11.79 12.64
CA VAL A 91 1.60 12.32 11.54
C VAL A 91 0.30 12.93 12.05
N ILE A 92 -0.35 12.29 13.02
CA ILE A 92 -1.54 12.86 13.67
C ILE A 92 -1.19 14.19 14.34
N VAL A 93 -0.13 14.21 15.15
CA VAL A 93 0.29 15.43 15.86
C VAL A 93 0.62 16.55 14.85
N ALA A 94 1.27 16.24 13.73
CA ALA A 94 1.53 17.22 12.68
C ALA A 94 0.22 17.78 12.07
N GLN A 95 -0.77 16.93 11.79
CA GLN A 95 -2.09 17.35 11.28
C GLN A 95 -2.86 18.19 12.31
N LEU A 96 -2.73 17.90 13.60
CA LEU A 96 -3.35 18.70 14.65
C LEU A 96 -2.77 20.11 14.69
N ILE A 97 -1.44 20.24 14.60
CA ILE A 97 -0.75 21.53 14.65
C ILE A 97 -1.27 22.47 13.55
N GLU A 98 -1.44 21.96 12.33
CA GLU A 98 -1.94 22.75 11.19
C GLU A 98 -3.32 23.39 11.48
N HIS A 99 -4.18 22.70 12.21
CA HIS A 99 -5.56 23.15 12.47
C HIS A 99 -5.71 23.89 13.80
N THR A 100 -4.72 23.82 14.70
CA THR A 100 -4.72 24.65 15.91
C THR A 100 -4.38 26.11 15.63
N ALA A 101 -3.58 26.41 14.60
CA ALA A 101 -3.19 27.77 14.22
C ALA A 101 -4.38 28.73 13.97
N PRO A 102 -5.38 28.39 13.12
CA PRO A 102 -6.54 29.27 12.90
C PRO A 102 -7.41 29.45 14.15
N ILE A 103 -7.49 28.44 15.03
CA ILE A 103 -8.22 28.54 16.30
C ILE A 103 -7.49 29.50 17.24
N ALA A 104 -6.17 29.39 17.32
CA ALA A 104 -5.35 30.28 18.14
C ALA A 104 -5.40 31.74 17.65
N GLN A 105 -5.45 31.96 16.34
CA GLN A 105 -5.60 33.29 15.76
C GLN A 105 -6.97 33.91 16.08
N ALA A 106 -8.05 33.16 15.91
CA ALA A 106 -9.40 33.62 16.24
C ALA A 106 -9.63 33.81 17.75
N ALA A 107 -8.97 33.02 18.59
CA ALA A 107 -9.11 33.14 20.05
C ALA A 107 -8.11 34.14 20.69
N ALA A 108 -7.31 34.86 19.89
CA ALA A 108 -6.22 35.70 20.39
C ALA A 108 -6.70 36.86 21.28
N ASP A 109 -7.91 37.36 21.05
CA ASP A 109 -8.55 38.42 21.86
C ASP A 109 -9.43 37.86 23.00
N GLY A 110 -9.44 36.53 23.16
CA GLY A 110 -10.22 35.81 24.16
C GLY A 110 -11.67 35.51 23.76
N ARG A 111 -12.11 35.80 22.53
CA ARG A 111 -13.48 35.52 22.06
C ARG A 111 -13.53 35.11 20.59
N ILE A 112 -14.28 34.06 20.26
CA ILE A 112 -14.54 33.70 18.86
C ILE A 112 -15.86 34.34 18.43
N ASP A 113 -15.79 35.26 17.48
CA ASP A 113 -16.94 36.01 17.00
C ASP A 113 -17.72 35.28 15.88
N HIS A 114 -18.78 35.92 15.37
CA HIS A 114 -19.64 35.34 14.32
C HIS A 114 -18.95 35.21 12.94
N VAL A 115 -17.89 35.98 12.69
CA VAL A 115 -17.09 35.95 11.45
C VAL A 115 -16.06 34.84 11.51
N GLU A 116 -15.49 34.58 12.70
CA GLU A 116 -14.45 33.58 12.93
C GLU A 116 -15.00 32.16 13.17
N ARG A 117 -16.26 32.07 13.64
CA ARG A 117 -16.96 30.80 13.90
C ARG A 117 -16.90 29.77 12.77
N PRO A 118 -17.09 30.13 11.48
CA PRO A 118 -17.03 29.15 10.40
C PRO A 118 -15.62 28.54 10.25
N ILE A 119 -14.58 29.37 10.37
CA ILE A 119 -13.18 28.96 10.19
C ILE A 119 -12.73 28.09 11.37
N THR A 120 -13.05 28.51 12.58
CA THR A 120 -12.75 27.77 13.81
C THR A 120 -13.50 26.44 13.89
N ARG A 121 -14.77 26.40 13.46
CA ARG A 121 -15.54 25.16 13.37
C ARG A 121 -14.95 24.19 12.35
N ALA A 122 -14.61 24.66 11.15
CA ALA A 122 -13.99 23.81 10.13
C ALA A 122 -12.63 23.25 10.59
N ALA A 123 -11.84 24.04 11.32
CA ALA A 123 -10.59 23.59 11.92
C ALA A 123 -10.83 22.53 13.02
N ALA A 124 -11.82 22.75 13.89
CA ALA A 124 -12.19 21.80 14.93
C ALA A 124 -12.70 20.46 14.37
N ASP A 125 -13.50 20.49 13.30
CA ASP A 125 -14.00 19.27 12.64
C ASP A 125 -12.84 18.42 12.09
N LYS A 126 -11.81 19.06 11.54
CA LYS A 126 -10.60 18.36 11.08
C LYS A 126 -9.76 17.79 12.22
N ILE A 127 -9.66 18.51 13.35
CA ILE A 127 -9.03 18.00 14.57
C ILE A 127 -9.77 16.75 15.06
N ILE A 128 -11.10 16.79 15.11
CA ILE A 128 -11.93 15.64 15.51
C ILE A 128 -11.68 14.46 14.56
N ALA A 129 -11.72 14.68 13.26
CA ALA A 129 -11.49 13.64 12.27
C ALA A 129 -10.09 13.00 12.39
N ALA A 130 -9.07 13.79 12.73
CA ALA A 130 -7.70 13.29 12.91
C ALA A 130 -7.53 12.47 14.21
N VAL A 131 -8.26 12.80 15.28
CA VAL A 131 -8.16 12.11 16.58
C VAL A 131 -9.16 10.95 16.71
N LEU A 132 -10.26 10.94 15.96
CA LEU A 132 -11.30 9.91 16.05
C LEU A 132 -10.74 8.47 15.91
N PRO A 133 -9.82 8.16 14.98
CA PRO A 133 -9.22 6.83 14.88
C PRO A 133 -8.43 6.40 16.14
N LEU A 134 -7.86 7.34 16.89
CA LEU A 134 -7.15 7.04 18.14
C LEU A 134 -8.09 6.54 19.23
N SER A 135 -9.34 7.01 19.24
CA SER A 135 -10.33 6.63 20.25
C SER A 135 -10.71 5.15 20.19
N SER A 136 -10.67 4.56 18.99
CA SER A 136 -10.92 3.13 18.74
C SER A 136 -9.69 2.23 18.92
N MET A 137 -8.48 2.80 19.06
CA MET A 137 -7.25 2.02 19.27
C MET A 137 -7.04 1.63 20.74
N ALA A 138 -7.64 2.34 21.69
CA ALA A 138 -7.45 2.09 23.12
C ALA A 138 -8.01 0.73 23.58
N ASP A 139 -8.92 0.12 22.82
CA ASP A 139 -9.55 -1.17 23.13
C ASP A 139 -8.85 -2.39 22.47
N ALA A 140 -7.80 -2.16 21.67
CA ALA A 140 -7.09 -3.21 20.90
C ALA A 140 -5.69 -3.55 21.47
N GLY A 141 -5.36 -3.08 22.67
CA GLY A 141 -4.09 -3.32 23.37
C GLY A 141 -4.13 -4.47 24.35
#